data_AF-A0A961C4R2-F1
#
_entry.id   AF-A0A961C4R2-F1
#
_cell.length_a   1.000
_cell.length_b   1.000
_cell.length_c   1.000
_cell.angle_alpha   90.00
_cell.angle_beta   90.00
_cell.angle_gamma   90.00
#
_symmetry.space_group_name_H-M   'P 1'
#
loop_
_entity.id
_entity.type
_entity.pdbx_description
1 polymer ?
#
loop_
_entity_poly.entity_id
_entity_poly.type
_entity_poly.pdbx_seq_one_letter_code
_entity_poly.pdbx_strand_id
1 'polypeptide(L)'
;MTDDATAQVLRLAHLLSTDVSEIAFLGEVDAQSLRELHGLIADVLFDTEGKGLGTLQGAAKALPPQITAKVAEKALGPVLCGRIAGSVDPALAVSISKRLPNAFLADVAGHVHPDQVQAIVSRLPSSQVLAAADVLVNRGDLVALGHFSSIIKESTLRTLVASLDDATLLDIAPFIEPIERTSQVISLIEDPNLISILRSAHGADRWVDAFDLVVRLDVPIRTRIASLVVPEAELIDGALRSAAEHDRWASLLEFTVHAKGVPERHWSDIDAFYDKDLMEACFDAAERDGLWGQVALLLSLWPEDLRKQLAKMVNAKTRKKLHL
;
A
#
# COMPACT_ATOMS: atom_id res chain seq x y z
N MET A 1 54.38 19.66 6.93
CA MET A 1 53.86 18.75 7.96
C MET A 1 52.36 18.88 7.93
N THR A 2 51.67 17.92 7.34
CA THR A 2 50.20 17.86 7.41
C THR A 2 49.84 17.53 8.86
N ASP A 3 49.01 18.38 9.46
CA ASP A 3 48.49 18.17 10.82
C ASP A 3 47.76 16.80 10.90
N ASP A 4 47.91 16.06 12.01
CA ASP A 4 47.38 14.68 12.15
C ASP A 4 45.86 14.66 11.93
N ALA A 5 45.16 15.70 12.41
CA ALA A 5 43.73 15.87 12.17
C ALA A 5 43.40 16.02 10.67
N THR A 6 44.18 16.81 9.93
CA THR A 6 44.01 16.98 8.48
C THR A 6 44.22 15.66 7.73
N ALA A 7 45.19 14.85 8.16
CA ALA A 7 45.43 13.53 7.59
C ALA A 7 44.26 12.56 7.87
N GLN A 8 43.64 12.62 9.05
CA GLN A 8 42.45 11.79 9.33
C GLN A 8 41.23 12.24 8.52
N VAL A 9 41.01 13.54 8.33
CA VAL A 9 39.93 14.04 7.46
C VAL A 9 40.11 13.52 6.03
N LEU A 10 41.32 13.52 5.49
CA LEU A 10 41.61 12.95 4.16
C LEU A 10 41.29 11.44 4.09
N ARG A 11 41.64 10.68 5.14
CA ARG A 11 41.33 9.24 5.21
C ARG A 11 39.83 8.98 5.31
N LEU A 12 39.11 9.78 6.09
CA LEU A 12 37.65 9.72 6.18
C LEU A 12 36.99 10.06 4.84
N ALA A 13 37.47 11.10 4.13
CA ALA A 13 36.98 11.43 2.79
C ALA A 13 37.15 10.25 1.82
N HIS A 14 38.31 9.60 1.89
CA HIS A 14 38.59 8.41 1.08
C HIS A 14 37.71 7.21 1.45
N LEU A 15 37.61 6.89 2.75
CA LEU A 15 36.78 5.78 3.26
C LEU A 15 35.31 5.94 2.90
N LEU A 16 34.80 7.18 2.96
CA LEU A 16 33.43 7.54 2.61
C LEU A 16 33.23 7.81 1.11
N SER A 17 34.27 7.73 0.27
CA SER A 17 34.21 8.08 -1.16
C SER A 17 33.57 9.45 -1.42
N THR A 18 33.93 10.48 -0.63
CA THR A 18 33.44 11.86 -0.74
C THR A 18 34.61 12.86 -0.92
N ASP A 19 34.30 14.08 -1.35
CA ASP A 19 35.29 15.15 -1.44
C ASP A 19 35.68 15.66 -0.04
N VAL A 20 36.93 16.10 0.12
CA VAL A 20 37.43 16.63 1.40
C VAL A 20 36.71 17.92 1.80
N SER A 21 36.36 18.78 0.84
CA SER A 21 35.63 20.03 1.09
C SER A 21 34.27 19.77 1.74
N GLU A 22 33.67 18.63 1.40
CA GLU A 22 32.37 18.19 1.88
C GLU A 22 32.39 17.81 3.37
N ILE A 23 33.55 17.44 3.92
CA ILE A 23 33.74 17.12 5.35
C ILE A 23 34.79 18.04 6.01
N ALA A 24 35.12 19.18 5.40
CA ALA A 24 36.15 20.09 5.88
C ALA A 24 35.89 20.63 7.29
N PHE A 25 34.62 20.68 7.71
CA PHE A 25 34.21 21.07 9.06
C PHE A 25 34.74 20.11 10.15
N LEU A 26 35.22 18.92 9.78
CA LEU A 26 35.88 17.98 10.70
C LEU A 26 37.32 18.35 11.05
N GLY A 27 37.90 19.34 10.36
CA GLY A 27 39.21 19.87 10.72
C GLY A 27 39.27 20.51 12.10
N GLU A 28 38.12 20.80 12.72
CA GLU A 28 38.01 21.32 14.09
C GLU A 28 37.98 20.22 15.17
N VAL A 29 37.89 18.94 14.77
CA VAL A 29 37.87 17.79 15.67
C VAL A 29 39.29 17.27 15.89
N ASP A 30 39.61 16.85 17.11
CA ASP A 30 40.93 16.31 17.41
C ASP A 30 41.21 14.99 16.67
N ALA A 31 42.49 14.73 16.41
CA ALA A 31 42.92 13.60 15.60
C ALA A 31 42.61 12.22 16.22
N GLN A 32 42.47 12.13 17.55
CA GLN A 32 42.13 10.88 18.23
C GLN A 32 40.66 10.53 17.98
N SER A 33 39.76 11.49 18.18
CA SER A 33 38.33 11.34 17.88
C SER A 33 38.09 11.00 16.40
N LEU A 34 38.86 11.60 15.48
CA LEU A 34 38.79 11.28 14.06
C LEU A 34 39.29 9.87 13.73
N ARG A 35 40.30 9.35 14.44
CA ARG A 35 40.77 7.96 14.30
C ARG A 35 39.74 6.96 14.81
N GLU A 36 39.10 7.25 15.93
CA GLU A 36 38.02 6.42 16.47
C GLU A 36 36.84 6.36 15.50
N LEU A 37 36.43 7.52 14.96
CA LEU A 37 35.43 7.60 13.91
C LEU A 37 35.79 6.76 12.68
N HIS A 38 37.02 6.87 12.19
CA HIS A 38 37.48 6.09 11.04
C HIS A 38 37.41 4.58 11.32
N GLY A 39 37.84 4.14 12.51
CA GLY A 39 37.75 2.74 12.93
C GLY A 39 36.31 2.24 12.95
N LEU A 40 35.40 3.00 13.55
CA LEU A 40 33.98 2.66 13.62
C LEU A 40 33.32 2.55 12.23
N ILE A 41 33.63 3.46 11.32
CA ILE A 41 33.09 3.40 9.94
C ILE A 41 33.68 2.21 9.20
N ALA A 42 34.99 1.96 9.34
CA ALA A 42 35.67 0.86 8.68
C ALA A 42 35.14 -0.50 9.18
N ASP A 43 34.97 -0.64 10.49
CA ASP A 43 34.37 -1.84 11.08
C ASP A 43 33.00 -2.10 10.46
N VAL A 44 32.17 -1.08 10.25
CA VAL A 44 30.83 -1.28 9.70
C VAL A 44 30.83 -1.56 8.19
N LEU A 45 31.72 -0.90 7.45
CA LEU A 45 31.88 -1.11 6.02
C LEU A 45 32.42 -2.50 5.68
N PHE A 46 33.22 -3.07 6.57
CA PHE A 46 33.95 -4.31 6.33
C PHE A 46 33.57 -5.47 7.27
N ASP A 47 32.59 -5.29 8.16
CA ASP A 47 32.07 -6.34 9.05
C ASP A 47 31.30 -7.39 8.25
N THR A 48 31.95 -8.53 8.07
CA THR A 48 31.45 -9.72 7.37
C THR A 48 30.70 -10.68 8.29
N GLU A 49 30.72 -10.48 9.61
CA GLU A 49 30.15 -11.40 10.61
C GLU A 49 28.94 -10.82 11.39
N GLY A 50 28.58 -9.55 11.18
CA GLY A 50 27.39 -8.92 11.77
C GLY A 50 27.53 -8.52 13.25
N LYS A 51 28.76 -8.52 13.80
CA LYS A 51 29.07 -8.17 15.19
C LYS A 51 29.24 -6.65 15.42
N GLY A 52 29.44 -5.87 14.36
CA GLY A 52 29.61 -4.41 14.36
C GLY A 52 28.31 -3.61 14.57
N LEU A 53 27.16 -4.28 14.48
CA LEU A 53 25.84 -3.65 14.58
C LEU A 53 25.53 -3.09 15.99
N GLY A 54 26.08 -3.72 17.04
CA GLY A 54 25.96 -3.21 18.42
C GLY A 54 26.87 -2.02 18.71
N THR A 55 28.03 -1.94 18.06
CA THR A 55 29.02 -0.87 18.21
C THR A 55 28.59 0.44 17.54
N LEU A 56 27.74 0.36 16.49
CA LEU A 56 27.14 1.50 15.81
C LEU A 56 26.27 2.39 16.72
N GLN A 57 25.53 1.81 17.66
CA GLN A 57 24.67 2.57 18.57
C GLN A 57 25.47 3.53 19.48
N GLY A 58 26.66 3.11 19.92
CA GLY A 58 27.55 3.94 20.75
C GLY A 58 28.23 5.03 19.92
N ALA A 59 28.70 4.66 18.73
CA ALA A 59 29.37 5.55 17.79
C ALA A 59 28.48 6.67 17.24
N ALA A 60 27.25 6.35 16.85
CA ALA A 60 26.32 7.32 16.28
C ALA A 60 25.94 8.44 17.26
N LYS A 61 26.02 8.19 18.57
CA LYS A 61 25.83 9.20 19.62
C LYS A 61 27.01 10.15 19.78
N ALA A 62 28.22 9.72 19.40
CA ALA A 62 29.43 10.53 19.52
C ALA A 62 29.60 11.52 18.35
N LEU A 63 28.85 11.33 17.26
CA LEU A 63 29.02 12.09 16.02
C LEU A 63 27.94 13.13 15.80
N PRO A 64 28.31 14.35 15.38
CA PRO A 64 27.37 15.33 14.84
C PRO A 64 26.48 14.72 13.73
N PRO A 65 25.17 15.01 13.69
CA PRO A 65 24.27 14.33 12.76
C PRO A 65 24.58 14.59 11.27
N GLN A 66 25.41 15.59 10.94
CA GLN A 66 25.82 15.90 9.57
C GLN A 66 26.76 14.81 9.06
N ILE A 67 27.69 14.40 9.91
CA ILE A 67 28.65 13.34 9.62
C ILE A 67 27.89 12.03 9.54
N THR A 68 27.02 11.76 10.52
CA THR A 68 26.26 10.53 10.57
C THR A 68 25.37 10.37 9.34
N ALA A 69 24.79 11.46 8.81
CA ALA A 69 24.06 11.43 7.54
C ALA A 69 24.97 11.09 6.35
N LYS A 70 26.16 11.69 6.25
CA LYS A 70 27.11 11.35 5.17
C LYS A 70 27.63 9.92 5.24
N VAL A 71 27.91 9.44 6.45
CA VAL A 71 28.32 8.05 6.70
C VAL A 71 27.19 7.11 6.31
N ALA A 72 25.95 7.40 6.74
CA ALA A 72 24.77 6.64 6.37
C ALA A 72 24.61 6.58 4.84
N GLU A 73 24.68 7.73 4.16
CA GLU A 73 24.47 7.82 2.72
C GLU A 73 25.59 7.17 1.90
N LYS A 74 26.85 7.49 2.20
CA LYS A 74 27.99 7.15 1.33
C LYS A 74 28.72 5.87 1.72
N ALA A 75 28.70 5.50 3.01
CA ALA A 75 29.35 4.29 3.48
C ALA A 75 28.36 3.16 3.69
N LEU A 76 27.36 3.35 4.55
CA LEU A 76 26.45 2.27 4.92
C LEU A 76 25.52 1.88 3.76
N GLY A 77 25.09 2.86 2.98
CA GLY A 77 24.09 2.66 1.96
C GLY A 77 22.70 2.34 2.54
N PRO A 78 21.67 2.22 1.68
CA PRO A 78 20.29 2.13 2.12
C PRO A 78 19.95 0.81 2.83
N VAL A 79 20.57 -0.30 2.42
CA VAL A 79 20.32 -1.64 2.99
C VAL A 79 20.73 -1.69 4.46
N LEU A 80 21.98 -1.33 4.79
CA LEU A 80 22.45 -1.37 6.17
C LEU A 80 21.73 -0.34 7.03
N CYS A 81 21.52 0.87 6.50
CA CYS A 81 20.71 1.90 7.17
C CYS A 81 19.33 1.37 7.53
N GLY A 82 18.66 0.67 6.62
CA GLY A 82 17.33 0.11 6.86
C GLY A 82 17.33 -0.95 7.96
N ARG A 83 18.28 -1.88 7.90
CA ARG A 83 18.39 -2.99 8.88
C ARG A 83 18.68 -2.51 10.31
N ILE A 84 19.37 -1.37 10.46
CA ILE A 84 19.70 -0.81 11.79
C ILE A 84 18.75 0.29 12.23
N ALA A 85 17.89 0.82 11.36
CA ALA A 85 17.08 2.01 11.63
C ALA A 85 16.28 1.89 12.94
N GLY A 86 15.64 0.73 13.17
CA GLY A 86 14.86 0.49 14.39
C GLY A 86 15.67 0.40 15.68
N SER A 87 16.99 0.28 15.57
CA SER A 87 17.92 0.26 16.69
C SER A 87 18.51 1.64 17.01
N VAL A 88 18.24 2.66 16.19
CA VAL A 88 18.73 4.03 16.39
C VAL A 88 17.78 4.79 17.31
N ASP A 89 18.32 5.62 18.22
CA ASP A 89 17.50 6.53 19.02
C ASP A 89 16.60 7.38 18.10
N PRO A 90 15.27 7.47 18.35
CA PRO A 90 14.38 8.13 17.39
C PRO A 90 14.64 9.63 17.22
N ALA A 91 15.16 10.34 18.23
CA ALA A 91 15.49 11.75 18.08
C ALA A 91 16.73 11.93 17.20
N LEU A 92 17.75 11.08 17.41
CA LEU A 92 18.93 11.04 16.55
C LEU A 92 18.56 10.66 15.11
N ALA A 93 17.77 9.61 14.91
CA ALA A 93 17.33 9.18 13.59
C ALA A 93 16.62 10.31 12.83
N VAL A 94 15.68 11.02 13.47
CA VAL A 94 15.00 12.18 12.86
C VAL A 94 16.00 13.28 12.45
N SER A 95 17.01 13.55 13.28
CA SER A 95 18.02 14.57 12.99
C SER A 95 18.90 14.19 11.78
N ILE A 96 19.18 12.89 11.61
CA ILE A 96 19.91 12.34 10.47
C ILE A 96 19.04 12.36 9.22
N SER A 97 17.80 11.86 9.31
CA SER A 97 16.86 11.80 8.18
C SER A 97 16.63 13.15 7.54
N LYS A 98 16.53 14.24 8.33
CA LYS A 98 16.38 15.62 7.81
C LYS A 98 17.50 16.09 6.87
N ARG A 99 18.62 15.37 6.83
CA ARG A 99 19.82 15.70 6.04
C ARG A 99 20.08 14.71 4.91
N LEU A 100 19.35 13.60 4.89
CA LEU A 100 19.45 12.60 3.84
C LEU A 100 18.59 13.01 2.64
N PRO A 101 19.05 12.75 1.40
CA PRO A 101 18.24 12.96 0.21
C PRO A 101 16.94 12.13 0.25
N ASN A 102 15.83 12.67 -0.29
CA ASN A 102 14.56 11.94 -0.35
C ASN A 102 14.67 10.62 -1.12
N ALA A 103 15.48 10.60 -2.19
CA ALA A 103 15.78 9.39 -2.94
C ALA A 103 16.45 8.30 -2.08
N PHE A 104 17.39 8.69 -1.23
CA PHE A 104 18.04 7.77 -0.31
C PHE A 104 17.08 7.30 0.79
N LEU A 105 16.21 8.18 1.31
CA LEU A 105 15.18 7.80 2.28
C LEU A 105 14.17 6.80 1.68
N ALA A 106 13.82 6.96 0.40
CA ALA A 106 13.01 6.01 -0.34
C ALA A 106 13.73 4.66 -0.47
N ASP A 107 15.02 4.65 -0.83
CA ASP A 107 15.81 3.42 -0.89
C ASP A 107 15.88 2.71 0.48
N VAL A 108 16.03 3.47 1.57
CA VAL A 108 16.02 2.93 2.94
C VAL A 108 14.67 2.31 3.28
N ALA A 109 13.56 2.92 2.87
CA ALA A 109 12.21 2.44 3.16
C ALA A 109 11.98 1.00 2.65
N GLY A 110 12.56 0.63 1.50
CA GLY A 110 12.50 -0.73 0.95
C GLY A 110 13.25 -1.79 1.79
N HIS A 111 14.02 -1.38 2.79
CA HIS A 111 14.83 -2.26 3.64
C HIS A 111 14.47 -2.19 5.14
N VAL A 112 13.34 -1.56 5.46
CA VAL A 112 12.88 -1.32 6.84
C VAL A 112 11.51 -1.95 7.07
N HIS A 113 11.33 -2.60 8.21
CA HIS A 113 10.00 -2.98 8.67
C HIS A 113 9.32 -1.78 9.38
N PRO A 114 8.10 -1.36 8.98
CA PRO A 114 7.41 -0.19 9.55
C PRO A 114 7.37 -0.16 11.08
N ASP A 115 7.00 -1.28 11.71
CA ASP A 115 6.89 -1.39 13.17
C ASP A 115 8.18 -1.03 13.92
N GLN A 116 9.33 -1.31 13.32
CA GLN A 116 10.63 -1.02 13.94
C GLN A 116 10.95 0.48 13.94
N VAL A 117 10.34 1.26 13.03
CA VAL A 117 10.64 2.68 12.84
C VAL A 117 9.45 3.60 13.10
N GLN A 118 8.35 3.09 13.65
CA GLN A 118 7.16 3.88 13.95
C GLN A 118 7.48 5.12 14.80
N ALA A 119 8.36 4.98 15.80
CA ALA A 119 8.79 6.09 16.65
C ALA A 119 9.60 7.18 15.90
N ILE A 120 10.24 6.82 14.79
CA ILE A 120 10.99 7.73 13.91
C ILE A 120 10.02 8.42 12.95
N VAL A 121 9.24 7.63 12.19
CA VAL A 121 8.34 8.13 11.14
C VAL A 121 7.28 9.06 11.72
N SER A 122 6.71 8.74 12.88
CA SER A 122 5.74 9.60 13.59
C SER A 122 6.30 10.98 13.98
N ARG A 123 7.62 11.14 14.07
CA ARG A 123 8.29 12.40 14.40
C ARG A 123 8.77 13.17 13.17
N LEU A 124 8.77 12.56 11.99
CA LEU A 124 9.17 13.24 10.76
C LEU A 124 8.14 14.33 10.37
N PRO A 125 8.59 15.43 9.75
CA PRO A 125 7.71 16.41 9.13
C PRO A 125 6.91 15.79 7.98
N SER A 126 5.63 16.14 7.83
CA SER A 126 4.78 15.61 6.77
C SER A 126 5.34 15.88 5.37
N SER A 127 5.95 17.04 5.15
CA SER A 127 6.58 17.40 3.87
C SER A 127 7.72 16.46 3.50
N GLN A 128 8.49 15.98 4.46
CA GLN A 128 9.57 15.03 4.22
C GLN A 128 9.05 13.64 3.87
N VAL A 129 8.03 13.18 4.59
CA VAL A 129 7.36 11.90 4.30
C VAL A 129 6.74 11.92 2.89
N LEU A 130 6.03 12.99 2.55
CA LEU A 130 5.43 13.16 1.22
C LEU A 130 6.48 13.21 0.12
N ALA A 131 7.62 13.87 0.35
CA ALA A 131 8.67 13.96 -0.66
C ALA A 131 9.42 12.63 -0.88
N ALA A 132 9.55 11.79 0.16
CA ALA A 132 10.04 10.42 -0.01
C ALA A 132 9.00 9.52 -0.69
N ALA A 133 7.71 9.66 -0.33
CA ALA A 133 6.62 8.94 -0.95
C ALA A 133 6.51 9.24 -2.46
N ASP A 134 6.66 10.50 -2.87
CA ASP A 134 6.69 10.91 -4.28
C ASP A 134 7.79 10.18 -5.07
N VAL A 135 8.97 9.99 -4.46
CA VAL A 135 10.04 9.19 -5.10
C VAL A 135 9.63 7.72 -5.26
N LEU A 136 8.99 7.13 -4.25
CA LEU A 136 8.51 5.74 -4.33
C LEU A 136 7.44 5.57 -5.41
N VAL A 137 6.48 6.50 -5.50
CA VAL A 137 5.43 6.51 -6.53
C VAL A 137 6.05 6.57 -7.92
N ASN A 138 6.95 7.53 -8.15
CA ASN A 138 7.60 7.71 -9.45
C ASN A 138 8.47 6.51 -9.87
N ARG A 139 8.90 5.67 -8.92
CA ARG A 139 9.66 4.45 -9.18
C ARG A 139 8.80 3.18 -9.26
N GLY A 140 7.51 3.27 -8.95
CA GLY A 140 6.62 2.12 -8.83
C GLY A 140 6.91 1.23 -7.62
N ASP A 141 7.57 1.75 -6.58
CA ASP A 141 7.79 1.01 -5.32
C ASP A 141 6.55 1.08 -4.41
N LEU A 142 5.50 0.42 -4.88
CA LEU A 142 4.18 0.44 -4.25
C LEU A 142 4.12 -0.43 -2.99
N VAL A 143 5.01 -1.41 -2.88
CA VAL A 143 5.14 -2.28 -1.69
C VAL A 143 5.61 -1.45 -0.50
N ALA A 144 6.68 -0.67 -0.65
CA ALA A 144 7.16 0.21 0.42
C ALA A 144 6.08 1.24 0.81
N LEU A 145 5.38 1.84 -0.16
CA LEU A 145 4.29 2.77 0.12
C LEU A 145 3.15 2.13 0.94
N GLY A 146 2.70 0.94 0.52
CA GLY A 146 1.65 0.18 1.21
C GLY A 146 2.03 -0.14 2.65
N HIS A 147 3.26 -0.63 2.86
CA HIS A 147 3.77 -0.99 4.19
C HIS A 147 3.83 0.22 5.16
N PHE A 148 4.27 1.39 4.68
CA PHE A 148 4.37 2.57 5.54
C PHE A 148 3.03 3.27 5.80
N SER A 149 1.97 2.93 5.06
CA SER A 149 0.65 3.56 5.21
C SER A 149 0.08 3.44 6.63
N SER A 150 0.45 2.41 7.39
CA SER A 150 -0.03 2.12 8.76
C SER A 150 0.61 2.99 9.84
N ILE A 151 1.80 3.54 9.60
CA ILE A 151 2.58 4.26 10.62
C ILE A 151 2.72 5.76 10.38
N ILE A 152 2.31 6.26 9.20
CA ILE A 152 2.28 7.70 8.92
C ILE A 152 1.08 8.38 9.57
N LYS A 153 1.23 9.68 9.86
CA LYS A 153 0.16 10.51 10.43
C LYS A 153 -1.05 10.54 9.51
N GLU A 154 -2.26 10.58 10.07
CA GLU A 154 -3.49 10.63 9.28
C GLU A 154 -3.54 11.83 8.32
N SER A 155 -3.08 13.01 8.77
CA SER A 155 -3.01 14.19 7.89
C SER A 155 -2.07 13.99 6.70
N THR A 156 -0.93 13.33 6.91
CA THR A 156 0.01 12.97 5.84
C THR A 156 -0.59 11.93 4.90
N LEU A 157 -1.25 10.90 5.45
CA LEU A 157 -1.93 9.88 4.65
C LEU A 157 -3.02 10.49 3.77
N ARG A 158 -3.85 11.39 4.33
CA ARG A 158 -4.89 12.09 3.59
C ARG A 158 -4.32 12.90 2.43
N THR A 159 -3.24 13.65 2.66
CA THR A 159 -2.56 14.40 1.59
C THR A 159 -1.98 13.48 0.53
N LEU A 160 -1.37 12.36 0.93
CA LEU A 160 -0.82 11.37 0.00
C LEU A 160 -1.93 10.77 -0.87
N VAL A 161 -3.00 10.24 -0.27
CA VAL A 161 -4.14 9.65 -0.98
C VAL A 161 -4.75 10.63 -1.98
N ALA A 162 -4.90 11.92 -1.60
CA ALA A 162 -5.42 12.95 -2.48
C ALA A 162 -4.50 13.33 -3.66
N SER A 163 -3.21 12.97 -3.60
CA SER A 163 -2.23 13.24 -4.66
C SER A 163 -2.03 12.08 -5.64
N LEU A 164 -2.51 10.88 -5.32
CA LEU A 164 -2.34 9.70 -6.15
C LEU A 164 -3.46 9.61 -7.20
N ASP A 165 -3.14 9.06 -8.37
CA ASP A 165 -4.12 8.74 -9.38
C ASP A 165 -4.87 7.42 -9.07
N ASP A 166 -5.97 7.19 -9.77
CA ASP A 166 -6.84 6.04 -9.57
C ASP A 166 -6.10 4.71 -9.76
N ALA A 167 -5.22 4.62 -10.76
CA ALA A 167 -4.47 3.41 -11.07
C ALA A 167 -3.48 3.08 -9.94
N THR A 168 -2.75 4.07 -9.45
CA THR A 168 -1.80 3.92 -8.34
C THR A 168 -2.52 3.53 -7.05
N LEU A 169 -3.70 4.10 -6.77
CA LEU A 169 -4.51 3.72 -5.62
C LEU A 169 -4.97 2.26 -5.68
N LEU A 170 -5.36 1.77 -6.87
CA LEU A 170 -5.68 0.36 -7.08
C LEU A 170 -4.46 -0.54 -6.86
N ASP A 171 -3.31 -0.15 -7.38
CA ASP A 171 -2.08 -0.95 -7.30
C ASP A 171 -1.48 -1.01 -5.90
N ILE A 172 -1.63 0.03 -5.08
CA ILE A 172 -1.14 0.04 -3.70
C ILE A 172 -2.06 -0.77 -2.76
N ALA A 173 -3.35 -0.86 -3.05
CA ALA A 173 -4.35 -1.43 -2.13
C ALA A 173 -4.01 -2.84 -1.59
N PRO A 174 -3.46 -3.79 -2.37
CA PRO A 174 -3.08 -5.12 -1.88
C PRO A 174 -1.92 -5.11 -0.87
N PHE A 175 -1.07 -4.07 -0.90
CA PHE A 175 0.12 -3.95 -0.04
C PHE A 175 -0.15 -3.17 1.25
N ILE A 176 -1.37 -2.67 1.44
CA ILE A 176 -1.76 -1.99 2.68
C ILE A 176 -2.07 -3.04 3.73
N GLU A 177 -1.27 -3.04 4.81
CA GLU A 177 -1.46 -3.94 5.95
C GLU A 177 -1.47 -3.19 7.29
N PRO A 178 -2.29 -3.64 8.27
CA PRO A 178 -3.27 -4.72 8.15
C PRO A 178 -4.52 -4.27 7.36
N ILE A 179 -5.43 -5.18 7.05
CA ILE A 179 -6.60 -4.89 6.18
C ILE A 179 -7.52 -3.78 6.72
N GLU A 180 -7.56 -3.61 8.04
CA GLU A 180 -8.29 -2.51 8.68
C GLU A 180 -7.73 -1.16 8.24
N ARG A 181 -6.43 -1.09 7.94
CA ARG A 181 -5.79 0.11 7.40
C ARG A 181 -6.26 0.39 5.98
N THR A 182 -6.51 -0.63 5.16
CA THR A 182 -7.07 -0.46 3.81
C THR A 182 -8.46 0.16 3.87
N SER A 183 -9.30 -0.29 4.80
CA SER A 183 -10.64 0.31 5.02
C SER A 183 -10.54 1.78 5.47
N GLN A 184 -9.57 2.10 6.34
CA GLN A 184 -9.29 3.48 6.74
C GLN A 184 -8.85 4.33 5.55
N VAL A 185 -7.95 3.84 4.70
CA VAL A 185 -7.50 4.54 3.49
C VAL A 185 -8.68 4.83 2.56
N ILE A 186 -9.53 3.83 2.30
CA ILE A 186 -10.73 3.99 1.46
C ILE A 186 -11.71 5.00 2.07
N SER A 187 -11.82 5.08 3.40
CA SER A 187 -12.66 6.08 4.06
C SER A 187 -12.18 7.53 3.89
N LEU A 188 -10.92 7.74 3.51
CA LEU A 188 -10.38 9.07 3.19
C LEU A 188 -10.72 9.55 1.78
N ILE A 189 -11.08 8.62 0.89
CA ILE A 189 -11.41 8.90 -0.51
C ILE A 189 -12.86 9.39 -0.57
N GLU A 190 -13.14 10.48 -1.28
CA GLU A 190 -14.51 10.97 -1.49
C GLU A 190 -15.29 10.10 -2.49
N ASP A 191 -16.63 10.05 -2.39
CA ASP A 191 -17.47 9.19 -3.23
C ASP A 191 -17.22 9.35 -4.74
N PRO A 192 -17.09 10.58 -5.31
CA PRO A 192 -16.80 10.76 -6.73
C PRO A 192 -15.45 10.15 -7.16
N ASN A 193 -14.44 10.18 -6.28
CA ASN A 193 -13.13 9.61 -6.57
C ASN A 193 -13.17 8.09 -6.39
N LEU A 194 -13.86 7.58 -5.37
CA LEU A 194 -14.02 6.15 -5.15
C LEU A 194 -14.74 5.49 -6.33
N ILE A 195 -15.77 6.14 -6.89
CA ILE A 195 -16.43 5.60 -8.09
C ILE A 195 -15.53 5.70 -9.34
N SER A 196 -14.71 6.75 -9.47
CA SER A 196 -13.72 6.87 -10.54
C SER A 196 -12.70 5.72 -10.50
N ILE A 197 -12.21 5.37 -9.32
CA ILE A 197 -11.32 4.23 -9.08
C ILE A 197 -11.97 2.92 -9.53
N LEU A 198 -13.23 2.69 -9.16
CA LEU A 198 -13.97 1.48 -9.55
C LEU A 198 -14.20 1.39 -11.07
N ARG A 199 -14.47 2.53 -11.73
CA ARG A 199 -14.54 2.61 -13.20
C ARG A 199 -13.18 2.34 -13.86
N SER A 200 -12.09 2.83 -13.28
CA SER A 200 -10.73 2.55 -13.73
C SER A 200 -10.40 1.06 -13.62
N ALA A 201 -10.80 0.40 -12.52
CA ALA A 201 -10.64 -1.04 -12.35
C ALA A 201 -11.45 -1.84 -13.40
N HIS A 202 -12.68 -1.43 -13.68
CA HIS A 202 -13.51 -2.03 -14.73
C HIS A 202 -12.88 -1.87 -16.12
N GLY A 203 -12.45 -0.66 -16.48
CA GLY A 203 -11.83 -0.39 -17.78
C GLY A 203 -10.50 -1.10 -18.00
N ALA A 204 -9.81 -1.47 -16.92
CA ALA A 204 -8.57 -2.25 -16.94
C ALA A 204 -8.77 -3.77 -16.76
N ASP A 205 -10.02 -4.25 -16.68
CA ASP A 205 -10.39 -5.65 -16.46
C ASP A 205 -9.77 -6.28 -15.19
N ARG A 206 -9.71 -5.51 -14.10
CA ARG A 206 -9.09 -5.91 -12.82
C ARG A 206 -10.10 -6.39 -11.77
N TRP A 207 -11.18 -7.03 -12.23
CA TRP A 207 -12.27 -7.46 -11.37
C TRP A 207 -11.85 -8.52 -10.35
N VAL A 208 -10.95 -9.44 -10.69
CA VAL A 208 -10.47 -10.47 -9.76
C VAL A 208 -9.77 -9.83 -8.55
N ASP A 209 -8.86 -8.89 -8.79
CA ASP A 209 -8.19 -8.12 -7.73
C ASP A 209 -9.22 -7.36 -6.87
N ALA A 210 -10.21 -6.75 -7.52
CA ALA A 210 -11.26 -6.00 -6.84
C ALA A 210 -12.15 -6.90 -5.95
N PHE A 211 -12.52 -8.10 -6.40
CA PHE A 211 -13.28 -9.05 -5.59
C PHE A 211 -12.51 -9.47 -4.33
N ASP A 212 -11.25 -9.87 -4.51
CA ASP A 212 -10.40 -10.33 -3.42
C ASP A 212 -10.18 -9.21 -2.39
N LEU A 213 -10.04 -7.96 -2.84
CA LEU A 213 -9.94 -6.80 -1.97
C LEU A 213 -11.27 -6.54 -1.23
N VAL A 214 -12.39 -6.41 -1.95
CA VAL A 214 -13.69 -6.03 -1.39
C VAL A 214 -14.16 -7.00 -0.32
N VAL A 215 -13.96 -8.31 -0.51
CA VAL A 215 -14.34 -9.34 0.47
C VAL A 215 -13.59 -9.14 1.80
N ARG A 216 -12.36 -8.64 1.76
CA ARG A 216 -11.52 -8.41 2.95
C ARG A 216 -11.85 -7.10 3.68
N LEU A 217 -12.52 -6.14 3.05
CA LEU A 217 -12.86 -4.85 3.65
C LEU A 217 -13.88 -4.98 4.79
N ASP A 218 -14.00 -3.95 5.62
CA ASP A 218 -15.03 -3.94 6.66
C ASP A 218 -16.46 -3.74 6.07
N VAL A 219 -17.47 -4.09 6.88
CA VAL A 219 -18.89 -3.97 6.50
C VAL A 219 -19.28 -2.54 6.09
N PRO A 220 -18.87 -1.47 6.80
CA PRO A 220 -19.16 -0.10 6.39
C PRO A 220 -18.66 0.24 4.99
N ILE A 221 -17.41 -0.11 4.66
CA ILE A 221 -16.86 0.18 3.34
C ILE A 221 -17.53 -0.67 2.26
N ARG A 222 -17.80 -1.96 2.50
CA ARG A 222 -18.56 -2.78 1.53
C ARG A 222 -19.96 -2.21 1.23
N THR A 223 -20.64 -1.70 2.26
CA THR A 223 -21.96 -1.06 2.13
C THR A 223 -21.88 0.23 1.34
N ARG A 224 -20.85 1.04 1.59
CA ARG A 224 -20.58 2.25 0.81
C ARG A 224 -20.30 1.92 -0.67
N ILE A 225 -19.41 0.96 -0.94
CA ILE A 225 -19.11 0.53 -2.32
C ILE A 225 -20.38 0.04 -3.02
N ALA A 226 -21.20 -0.79 -2.36
CA ALA A 226 -22.46 -1.28 -2.95
C ALA A 226 -23.41 -0.13 -3.34
N SER A 227 -23.51 0.90 -2.48
CA SER A 227 -24.35 2.08 -2.77
C SER A 227 -23.84 2.92 -3.96
N LEU A 228 -22.55 2.85 -4.28
CA LEU A 228 -21.93 3.57 -5.39
C LEU A 228 -21.93 2.74 -6.69
N VAL A 229 -21.76 1.43 -6.61
CA VAL A 229 -21.63 0.54 -7.78
C VAL A 229 -22.99 0.18 -8.37
N VAL A 230 -24.01 -0.10 -7.55
CA VAL A 230 -25.32 -0.55 -8.07
C VAL A 230 -26.00 0.46 -9.00
N PRO A 231 -25.92 1.79 -8.76
CA PRO A 231 -26.43 2.78 -9.71
C PRO A 231 -25.71 2.80 -11.06
N GLU A 232 -24.56 2.15 -11.18
CA GLU A 232 -23.69 2.17 -12.36
C GLU A 232 -23.82 0.83 -13.10
N ALA A 233 -24.80 0.74 -14.00
CA ALA A 233 -25.16 -0.51 -14.68
C ALA A 233 -23.96 -1.22 -15.34
N GLU A 234 -23.07 -0.47 -16.00
CA GLU A 234 -21.85 -1.02 -16.63
C GLU A 234 -20.92 -1.72 -15.64
N LEU A 235 -20.81 -1.21 -14.40
CA LEU A 235 -19.98 -1.83 -13.38
C LEU A 235 -20.59 -3.13 -12.88
N ILE A 236 -21.91 -3.19 -12.67
CA ILE A 236 -22.57 -4.44 -12.26
C ILE A 236 -22.53 -5.47 -13.38
N ASP A 237 -22.77 -5.06 -14.64
CA ASP A 237 -22.65 -5.93 -15.80
C ASP A 237 -21.24 -6.52 -15.91
N GLY A 238 -20.21 -5.67 -15.78
CA GLY A 238 -18.81 -6.10 -15.75
C GLY A 238 -18.52 -7.08 -14.61
N ALA A 239 -18.97 -6.77 -13.40
CA ALA A 239 -18.79 -7.63 -12.23
C ALA A 239 -19.45 -9.01 -12.43
N LEU A 240 -20.68 -9.04 -12.95
CA LEU A 240 -21.42 -10.27 -13.23
C LEU A 240 -20.74 -11.15 -14.28
N ARG A 241 -20.28 -10.54 -15.38
CA ARG A 241 -19.57 -11.27 -16.44
C ARG A 241 -18.23 -11.81 -15.96
N SER A 242 -17.46 -10.98 -15.25
CA SER A 242 -16.19 -11.40 -14.66
C SER A 242 -16.36 -12.49 -13.60
N ALA A 243 -17.42 -12.43 -12.79
CA ALA A 243 -17.75 -13.48 -11.84
C ALA A 243 -18.06 -14.81 -12.54
N ALA A 244 -18.75 -14.77 -13.68
CA ALA A 244 -19.00 -15.95 -14.50
C ALA A 244 -17.72 -16.53 -15.12
N GLU A 245 -16.84 -15.66 -15.63
CA GLU A 245 -15.60 -16.06 -16.30
C GLU A 245 -14.55 -16.65 -15.34
N HIS A 246 -14.40 -16.07 -14.15
CA HIS A 246 -13.37 -16.46 -13.18
C HIS A 246 -13.89 -17.27 -11.98
N ASP A 247 -15.13 -17.75 -12.05
CA ASP A 247 -15.78 -18.52 -10.99
C ASP A 247 -15.77 -17.79 -9.63
N ARG A 248 -16.14 -16.51 -9.64
CA ARG A 248 -16.18 -15.61 -8.47
C ARG A 248 -17.60 -15.29 -7.99
N TRP A 249 -18.57 -16.13 -8.35
CA TRP A 249 -19.98 -15.98 -7.95
C TRP A 249 -20.18 -15.89 -6.44
N ALA A 250 -19.42 -16.65 -5.65
CA ALA A 250 -19.53 -16.60 -4.19
C ALA A 250 -19.23 -15.20 -3.64
N SER A 251 -18.11 -14.61 -4.05
CA SER A 251 -17.71 -13.25 -3.66
C SER A 251 -18.76 -12.21 -4.06
N LEU A 252 -19.29 -12.31 -5.28
CA LEU A 252 -20.29 -11.38 -5.80
C LEU A 252 -21.65 -11.53 -5.09
N LEU A 253 -22.11 -12.77 -4.86
CA LEU A 253 -23.39 -13.04 -4.20
C LEU A 253 -23.35 -12.66 -2.72
N GLU A 254 -22.25 -12.90 -2.01
CA GLU A 254 -22.07 -12.42 -0.65
C GLU A 254 -22.13 -10.89 -0.55
N PHE A 255 -21.66 -10.19 -1.58
CA PHE A 255 -21.71 -8.74 -1.65
C PHE A 255 -23.14 -8.17 -1.72
N THR A 256 -24.12 -8.95 -2.22
CA THR A 256 -25.51 -8.48 -2.40
C THR A 256 -26.17 -8.01 -1.09
N VAL A 257 -25.74 -8.52 0.06
CA VAL A 257 -26.27 -8.09 1.37
C VAL A 257 -26.02 -6.61 1.66
N HIS A 258 -24.97 -6.06 1.06
CA HIS A 258 -24.55 -4.67 1.22
C HIS A 258 -25.33 -3.72 0.32
N ALA A 259 -26.05 -4.24 -0.68
CA ALA A 259 -26.87 -3.45 -1.59
C ALA A 259 -28.30 -3.18 -1.07
N LYS A 260 -28.62 -3.59 0.16
CA LYS A 260 -29.91 -3.30 0.80
C LYS A 260 -30.12 -1.78 0.89
N GLY A 261 -31.27 -1.32 0.39
CA GLY A 261 -31.64 0.10 0.42
C GLY A 261 -31.35 0.86 -0.88
N VAL A 262 -30.67 0.23 -1.86
CA VAL A 262 -30.55 0.81 -3.20
C VAL A 262 -31.92 0.75 -3.91
N PRO A 263 -32.42 1.86 -4.50
CA PRO A 263 -33.73 1.88 -5.15
C PRO A 263 -33.88 0.83 -6.26
N GLU A 264 -35.04 0.16 -6.30
CA GLU A 264 -35.35 -0.93 -7.25
C GLU A 264 -35.08 -0.57 -8.72
N ARG A 265 -35.27 0.70 -9.10
CA ARG A 265 -35.07 1.20 -10.47
C ARG A 265 -33.67 0.90 -11.03
N HIS A 266 -32.62 0.92 -10.19
CA HIS A 266 -31.25 0.72 -10.64
C HIS A 266 -30.99 -0.74 -11.05
N TRP A 267 -31.78 -1.68 -10.56
CA TRP A 267 -31.65 -3.10 -10.91
C TRP A 267 -32.28 -3.43 -12.25
N SER A 268 -33.25 -2.63 -12.71
CA SER A 268 -33.92 -2.81 -14.01
C SER A 268 -33.00 -2.54 -15.20
N ASP A 269 -32.01 -1.67 -15.01
CA ASP A 269 -31.14 -1.13 -16.05
C ASP A 269 -29.91 -2.04 -16.33
N ILE A 270 -29.82 -3.19 -15.67
CA ILE A 270 -28.66 -4.09 -15.70
C ILE A 270 -28.94 -5.21 -16.72
N ASP A 271 -28.29 -5.14 -17.88
CA ASP A 271 -28.52 -6.06 -19.01
C ASP A 271 -28.14 -7.50 -18.67
N ALA A 272 -27.10 -7.70 -17.86
CA ALA A 272 -26.63 -9.02 -17.46
C ALA A 272 -27.69 -9.86 -16.72
N PHE A 273 -28.69 -9.25 -16.06
CA PHE A 273 -29.78 -10.01 -15.44
C PHE A 273 -30.77 -10.61 -16.44
N TYR A 274 -30.79 -10.09 -17.66
CA TYR A 274 -31.59 -10.65 -18.75
C TYR A 274 -30.81 -11.66 -19.59
N ASP A 275 -29.49 -11.78 -19.36
CA ASP A 275 -28.63 -12.77 -19.99
C ASP A 275 -28.89 -14.15 -19.37
N LYS A 276 -29.41 -15.05 -20.20
CA LYS A 276 -29.82 -16.37 -19.75
C LYS A 276 -28.66 -17.22 -19.29
N ASP A 277 -27.56 -17.23 -20.03
CA ASP A 277 -26.45 -18.12 -19.75
C ASP A 277 -25.73 -17.67 -18.47
N LEU A 278 -25.65 -16.36 -18.26
CA LEU A 278 -25.09 -15.77 -17.05
C LEU A 278 -25.94 -16.05 -15.80
N MET A 279 -27.27 -15.92 -15.90
CA MET A 279 -28.15 -16.26 -14.78
C MET A 279 -28.18 -17.77 -14.49
N GLU A 280 -28.06 -18.61 -15.51
CA GLU A 280 -27.89 -20.05 -15.32
C GLU A 280 -26.59 -20.39 -14.59
N ALA A 281 -25.47 -19.73 -14.92
CA ALA A 281 -24.20 -19.88 -14.23
C ALA A 281 -24.29 -19.43 -12.76
N CYS A 282 -24.97 -18.32 -12.48
CA CYS A 282 -25.26 -17.84 -11.13
C CYS A 282 -26.00 -18.89 -10.29
N PHE A 283 -27.06 -19.49 -10.83
CA PHE A 283 -27.83 -20.51 -10.11
C PHE A 283 -27.06 -21.82 -9.92
N ASP A 284 -26.28 -22.24 -10.92
CA ASP A 284 -25.47 -23.45 -10.81
C ASP A 284 -24.36 -23.25 -9.75
N ALA A 285 -23.76 -22.06 -9.66
CA ALA A 285 -22.83 -21.70 -8.59
C ALA A 285 -23.51 -21.65 -7.22
N ALA A 286 -24.72 -21.08 -7.14
CA ALA A 286 -25.49 -21.04 -5.89
C ALA A 286 -25.89 -22.42 -5.39
N GLU A 287 -26.19 -23.36 -6.30
CA GLU A 287 -26.42 -24.76 -5.97
C GLU A 287 -25.15 -25.44 -5.47
N ARG A 288 -24.02 -25.26 -6.17
CA ARG A 288 -22.72 -25.83 -5.81
C ARG A 288 -22.21 -25.35 -4.44
N ASP A 289 -22.31 -24.05 -4.19
CA ASP A 289 -21.67 -23.38 -3.04
C ASP A 289 -22.65 -23.09 -1.89
N GLY A 290 -23.92 -23.49 -2.01
CA GLY A 290 -24.93 -23.32 -0.97
C GLY A 290 -25.42 -21.88 -0.78
N LEU A 291 -25.39 -21.06 -1.83
CA LEU A 291 -25.65 -19.61 -1.78
C LEU A 291 -27.09 -19.21 -2.13
N TRP A 292 -28.04 -20.14 -2.04
CA TRP A 292 -29.45 -19.87 -2.34
C TRP A 292 -30.06 -18.76 -1.48
N GLY A 293 -29.55 -18.55 -0.26
CA GLY A 293 -29.97 -17.43 0.60
C GLY A 293 -29.60 -16.07 0.01
N GLN A 294 -28.39 -15.95 -0.54
CA GLN A 294 -27.88 -14.75 -1.19
C GLN A 294 -28.61 -14.50 -2.52
N VAL A 295 -28.88 -15.56 -3.29
CA VAL A 295 -29.72 -15.45 -4.49
C VAL A 295 -31.13 -14.98 -4.14
N ALA A 296 -31.75 -15.54 -3.10
CA ALA A 296 -33.07 -15.10 -2.65
C ALA A 296 -33.06 -13.62 -2.22
N LEU A 297 -31.97 -13.18 -1.57
CA LEU A 297 -31.78 -11.78 -1.22
C LEU A 297 -31.66 -10.90 -2.47
N LEU A 298 -30.82 -11.27 -3.44
CA LEU A 298 -30.69 -10.56 -4.70
C LEU A 298 -32.04 -10.42 -5.41
N LEU A 299 -32.80 -11.51 -5.53
CA LEU A 299 -34.15 -11.50 -6.10
C LEU A 299 -35.11 -10.58 -5.34
N SER A 300 -34.98 -10.49 -4.02
CA SER A 300 -35.82 -9.61 -3.20
C SER A 300 -35.55 -8.13 -3.42
N LEU A 301 -34.36 -7.77 -3.91
CA LEU A 301 -33.98 -6.39 -4.28
C LEU A 301 -34.51 -6.00 -5.66
N TRP A 302 -34.94 -6.98 -6.46
CA TRP A 302 -35.36 -6.76 -7.84
C TRP A 302 -36.84 -6.38 -7.98
N PRO A 303 -37.18 -5.57 -9.00
CA PRO A 303 -38.57 -5.33 -9.39
C PRO A 303 -39.33 -6.63 -9.68
N GLU A 304 -40.65 -6.61 -9.49
CA GLU A 304 -41.51 -7.79 -9.68
C GLU A 304 -41.45 -8.36 -11.10
N ASP A 305 -41.31 -7.50 -12.11
CA ASP A 305 -41.25 -7.91 -13.52
C ASP A 305 -39.99 -8.71 -13.84
N LEU A 306 -38.83 -8.28 -13.32
CA LEU A 306 -37.56 -8.99 -13.48
C LEU A 306 -37.60 -10.36 -12.79
N ARG A 307 -38.18 -10.44 -11.58
CA ARG A 307 -38.42 -11.71 -10.88
C ARG A 307 -39.31 -12.67 -11.68
N LYS A 308 -40.40 -12.18 -12.27
CA LYS A 308 -41.31 -12.99 -13.11
C LYS A 308 -40.61 -13.52 -14.36
N GLN A 309 -39.70 -12.76 -14.96
CA GLN A 309 -38.94 -13.17 -16.13
C GLN A 309 -37.97 -14.31 -15.79
N LEU A 310 -37.22 -14.18 -14.70
CA LEU A 310 -36.36 -15.25 -14.21
C LEU A 310 -37.14 -16.53 -13.88
N ALA A 311 -38.31 -16.41 -13.25
CA ALA A 311 -39.15 -17.58 -12.96
C ALA A 311 -39.54 -18.35 -14.23
N LYS A 312 -39.74 -17.66 -15.35
CA LYS A 312 -39.96 -18.31 -16.66
C LYS A 312 -38.71 -19.02 -17.16
N MET A 313 -37.53 -18.42 -16.99
CA MET A 313 -36.24 -18.99 -17.40
C MET A 313 -35.89 -20.26 -16.62
N VAL A 314 -36.01 -20.22 -15.29
CA VAL A 314 -35.78 -21.38 -14.40
C VAL A 314 -36.76 -22.51 -14.72
N ASN A 315 -38.05 -22.20 -14.88
CA ASN A 315 -39.05 -23.21 -15.27
C ASN A 315 -38.75 -23.86 -16.62
N ALA A 316 -38.19 -23.12 -17.58
CA ALA A 316 -37.74 -23.67 -18.86
C ALA A 316 -36.52 -24.60 -18.70
N LYS A 317 -35.55 -24.27 -17.82
CA LYS A 317 -34.40 -25.14 -17.50
C LYS A 317 -34.84 -26.42 -16.79
N THR A 318 -35.74 -26.33 -15.81
CA THR A 318 -36.30 -27.49 -15.11
C THR A 318 -37.01 -28.44 -16.07
N ARG A 319 -37.78 -27.91 -17.04
CA ARG A 319 -38.38 -28.72 -18.12
C ARG A 319 -37.33 -29.38 -19.02
N LYS A 320 -36.27 -28.65 -19.39
CA LYS A 320 -35.18 -29.14 -20.24
C LYS A 320 -34.32 -30.23 -19.56
N LYS A 321 -34.05 -30.11 -18.25
CA LYS A 321 -33.39 -31.15 -17.42
C LYS A 321 -34.28 -32.40 -17.23
N LEU A 322 -35.61 -32.27 -17.36
CA LEU A 322 -36.58 -33.37 -17.18
C LEU A 322 -37.00 -34.09 -18.48
N HIS A 323 -36.37 -33.80 -19.62
CA HIS A 323 -36.74 -34.37 -20.93
C HIS A 323 -38.26 -34.34 -21.21
N LEU A 324 -38.87 -33.15 -21.09
CA LEU A 324 -40.17 -32.81 -21.66
C LEU A 324 -40.00 -31.81 -22.82
#